data_AF-A0A7N0TLY9-F1
#
_entry.id   AF-A0A7N0TLY9-F1
#
_cell.length_a   1.000
_cell.length_b   1.000
_cell.length_c   1.000
_cell.angle_alpha   90.00
_cell.angle_beta   90.00
_cell.angle_gamma   90.00
#
_symmetry.space_group_name_H-M   'P 1'
#
loop_
_entity.id
_entity.type
_entity.pdbx_description
1 polymer ?
#
loop_
_entity_poly.entity_id
_entity_poly.type
_entity_poly.pdbx_seq_one_letter_code
_entity_poly.pdbx_strand_id
1 'polypeptide(L)'
;MAFTMKQMSLIVGVLGAVPFILGVVAENKKPGTGVPISGKDFVVCKYPKDPTVALGFLSAVFLLASTVAGYFSLFYPYQGKSIPHRKLFQSSSFASSSTSHCSRPG
;
A
#
# COMPACT_ATOMS: atom_id res chain seq x y z
N MET A 1 -0.24 23.90 16.18
CA MET A 1 -1.45 23.13 15.85
C MET A 1 -1.13 21.65 15.96
N ALA A 2 -1.52 20.98 17.04
CA ALA A 2 -1.31 19.54 17.17
C ALA A 2 -2.42 18.82 16.40
N PHE A 3 -2.07 17.99 15.42
CA PHE A 3 -3.05 17.09 14.80
C PHE A 3 -3.67 16.23 15.90
N THR A 4 -4.99 16.07 15.88
CA THR A 4 -5.69 15.16 16.81
C THR A 4 -5.67 13.74 16.25
N MET A 5 -5.78 12.73 17.12
CA MET A 5 -5.81 11.31 16.70
C MET A 5 -6.94 11.03 15.69
N LYS A 6 -8.08 11.71 15.84
CA LYS A 6 -9.21 11.62 14.91
C LYS A 6 -8.87 12.18 13.52
N GLN A 7 -8.16 13.30 13.45
CA GLN A 7 -7.74 13.87 12.17
C GLN A 7 -6.72 12.97 11.46
N MET A 8 -5.75 12.41 12.19
CA MET A 8 -4.75 11.53 11.59
C MET A 8 -5.37 10.22 11.10
N SER A 9 -6.30 9.65 11.87
CA SER A 9 -7.07 8.47 11.44
C SER A 9 -7.88 8.74 10.18
N LEU A 10 -8.54 9.90 10.08
CA LEU A 10 -9.30 10.29 8.91
C LEU A 10 -8.38 10.49 7.69
N ILE A 11 -7.23 11.13 7.88
CA ILE A 11 -6.22 11.32 6.82
C ILE A 11 -5.71 9.97 6.31
N VAL A 12 -5.23 9.09 7.19
CA VAL A 12 -4.71 7.76 6.79
C VAL A 12 -5.79 6.92 6.11
N GLY A 13 -7.04 6.96 6.61
CA GLY A 13 -8.16 6.25 6.01
C GLY A 13 -8.49 6.74 4.60
N VAL A 14 -8.61 8.06 4.41
CA VAL A 14 -8.91 8.63 3.09
C VAL A 14 -7.74 8.41 2.13
N LEU A 15 -6.51 8.64 2.60
CA LEU A 15 -5.29 8.50 1.80
C LEU A 15 -5.03 7.04 1.38
N GLY A 16 -5.52 6.07 2.15
CA GLY A 16 -5.48 4.64 1.82
C GLY A 16 -6.66 4.14 0.96
N ALA A 17 -7.85 4.73 1.10
CA ALA A 17 -9.02 4.35 0.29
C ALA A 17 -8.87 4.81 -1.18
N VAL A 18 -8.39 6.03 -1.40
CA VAL A 18 -8.17 6.59 -2.74
C VAL A 18 -7.30 5.71 -3.65
N PRO A 19 -6.09 5.25 -3.24
CA PRO A 19 -5.23 4.42 -4.09
C PRO A 19 -5.84 3.04 -4.37
N PHE A 20 -6.64 2.49 -3.46
CA PHE A 20 -7.37 1.24 -3.69
C PHE A 20 -8.40 1.40 -4.81
N ILE A 21 -9.21 2.46 -4.77
CA ILE A 21 -10.19 2.75 -5.83
C ILE A 21 -9.49 3.01 -7.17
N LEU A 22 -8.40 3.77 -7.18
CA LEU A 22 -7.61 4.02 -8.39
C LEU A 22 -7.00 2.73 -8.96
N GLY A 23 -6.56 1.81 -8.10
CA GLY A 23 -6.05 0.49 -8.51
C GLY A 23 -7.12 -0.36 -9.17
N VAL A 24 -8.32 -0.43 -8.57
CA VAL A 24 -9.48 -1.13 -9.17
C VAL A 24 -9.86 -0.51 -10.51
N VAL A 25 -9.91 0.82 -10.61
CA VAL A 25 -10.23 1.51 -11.87
C VAL A 25 -9.16 1.26 -12.93
N ALA A 26 -7.88 1.27 -12.56
CA ALA A 26 -6.76 1.02 -13.48
C ALA A 26 -6.81 -0.40 -14.05
N GLU A 27 -7.20 -1.39 -13.24
CA GLU A 27 -7.35 -2.79 -13.67
C GLU A 27 -8.53 -2.94 -14.65
N ASN A 28 -9.69 -2.36 -14.31
CA ASN A 28 -10.88 -2.37 -15.16
C ASN A 28 -10.73 -1.57 -16.46
N LYS A 29 -9.82 -0.58 -16.49
CA LYS A 29 -9.47 0.21 -17.68
C LYS A 29 -8.25 -0.34 -18.41
N LYS A 30 -8.04 -1.65 -18.40
CA LYS A 30 -7.07 -2.28 -19.30
C LYS A 30 -7.38 -1.87 -20.75
N PRO A 31 -6.39 -1.39 -21.52
CA PRO A 31 -6.59 -1.09 -22.92
C PRO A 31 -6.96 -2.35 -23.69
N GLY A 32 -7.79 -2.20 -24.73
CA GLY A 32 -8.07 -3.26 -25.67
C GLY A 32 -6.79 -3.73 -26.36
N THR A 33 -6.76 -5.01 -26.75
CA THR A 33 -5.65 -5.66 -27.45
C THR A 33 -5.15 -4.77 -28.59
N GLY A 34 -3.84 -4.48 -28.61
CA GLY A 34 -3.22 -3.59 -29.59
C GLY A 34 -3.53 -4.03 -31.03
N VAL A 35 -3.73 -3.06 -31.92
CA VAL A 35 -4.01 -3.34 -33.34
C VAL A 35 -2.66 -3.65 -34.02
N PRO A 36 -2.50 -4.83 -34.64
CA PRO A 36 -1.27 -5.17 -35.35
C PRO A 36 -1.17 -4.30 -36.61
N ILE A 37 -0.07 -3.55 -36.72
CA ILE A 37 0.27 -2.83 -37.95
C ILE A 37 1.42 -3.61 -38.60
N SER A 38 1.15 -4.24 -39.74
CA SER A 38 2.15 -4.97 -40.51
C SER A 38 2.98 -4.00 -41.36
N GLY A 39 4.25 -3.82 -40.99
CA GLY A 39 5.30 -3.25 -41.84
C GLY A 39 6.00 -4.34 -42.66
N LYS A 40 6.75 -3.92 -43.69
CA LYS A 40 7.31 -4.81 -44.74
C LYS A 40 8.15 -5.98 -44.22
N ASP A 41 8.72 -5.88 -43.01
CA ASP A 41 9.47 -6.95 -42.32
C ASP A 41 9.27 -6.94 -40.78
N PHE A 42 8.25 -6.26 -40.25
CA PHE A 42 7.98 -6.22 -38.81
C PHE A 42 6.50 -6.07 -38.50
N VAL A 43 6.02 -6.76 -37.47
CA VAL A 43 4.68 -6.54 -36.91
C VAL A 43 4.86 -5.73 -35.63
N VAL A 44 4.48 -4.45 -35.66
CA VAL A 44 4.45 -3.60 -34.47
C VAL A 44 3.00 -3.45 -34.04
N CYS A 45 2.70 -3.90 -32.81
CA CYS A 45 1.40 -3.66 -32.20
C CYS A 45 1.35 -2.19 -31.73
N LYS A 46 0.43 -1.41 -32.29
CA LYS A 46 0.13 -0.10 -31.71
C LYS A 46 -0.85 -0.26 -30.57
N TYR A 47 -0.38 0.07 -29.38
CA TYR A 47 -1.20 0.21 -28.20
C TYR A 47 -1.72 1.65 -28.11
N PRO A 48 -3.01 1.84 -27.76
CA PRO A 48 -3.52 3.17 -27.45
C PRO A 48 -2.76 3.78 -26.26
N LYS A 49 -2.92 5.09 -26.03
CA LYS A 49 -2.33 5.74 -24.86
C LYS A 49 -2.98 5.14 -23.60
N ASP A 50 -2.19 4.44 -22.80
CA ASP A 50 -2.67 3.71 -21.63
C ASP A 50 -2.60 4.60 -20.37
N PRO A 51 -3.73 5.13 -19.89
CA PRO A 51 -3.74 5.92 -18.65
C PRO A 51 -3.46 5.05 -17.41
N THR A 52 -3.46 3.72 -17.55
CA THR A 52 -3.21 2.74 -16.50
C THR A 52 -1.86 2.96 -15.81
N VAL A 53 -0.83 3.33 -16.56
CA VAL A 53 0.51 3.58 -15.99
C VAL A 53 0.50 4.82 -15.08
N ALA A 54 -0.16 5.90 -15.52
CA ALA A 54 -0.30 7.12 -14.74
C ALA A 54 -1.14 6.89 -13.48
N LEU A 55 -2.26 6.18 -13.61
CA LEU A 55 -3.14 5.80 -12.48
C LEU A 55 -2.43 4.90 -11.47
N GLY A 56 -1.65 3.93 -11.96
CA GLY A 56 -0.84 3.04 -11.12
C GLY A 56 0.25 3.80 -10.35
N PHE A 57 0.97 4.69 -11.02
CA PHE A 57 1.97 5.55 -10.38
C PHE A 57 1.35 6.45 -9.31
N LEU A 58 0.22 7.09 -9.62
CA LEU A 58 -0.49 7.94 -8.67
C LEU A 58 -0.92 7.14 -7.41
N SER A 59 -1.44 5.93 -7.61
CA SER A 59 -1.83 5.03 -6.52
C SER A 59 -0.64 4.65 -5.64
N ALA A 60 0.51 4.30 -6.24
CA ALA A 60 1.73 3.97 -5.51
C ALA A 60 2.24 5.13 -4.63
N VAL A 61 2.19 6.36 -5.15
CA VAL A 61 2.58 7.57 -4.40
C VAL A 61 1.65 7.80 -3.20
N PHE A 62 0.34 7.67 -3.38
CA PHE A 62 -0.63 7.82 -2.28
C PHE A 62 -0.49 6.72 -1.21
N LEU A 63 -0.17 5.49 -1.63
CA LEU A 63 0.08 4.38 -0.71
C LEU A 63 1.35 4.61 0.11
N LEU A 64 2.42 5.10 -0.51
CA LEU A 64 3.64 5.50 0.18
C LEU A 64 3.38 6.62 1.17
N ALA A 65 2.63 7.64 0.78
CA ALA A 65 2.26 8.72 1.69
C ALA A 65 1.43 8.19 2.89
N SER A 66 0.53 7.24 2.66
CA SER A 66 -0.31 6.62 3.72
C SER A 66 0.50 5.78 4.69
N THR A 67 1.48 5.01 4.19
CA THR A 67 2.38 4.22 5.05
C THR A 67 3.27 5.12 5.90
N VAL A 68 3.81 6.19 5.32
CA VAL A 68 4.59 7.19 6.06
C VAL A 68 3.71 7.87 7.13
N ALA A 69 2.52 8.35 6.76
CA ALA A 69 1.59 8.98 7.70
C ALA A 69 1.13 8.02 8.81
N GLY A 70 0.88 6.75 8.50
CA GLY A 70 0.54 5.71 9.47
C GLY A 70 1.69 5.39 10.43
N TYR A 71 2.92 5.32 9.90
CA TYR A 71 4.13 5.16 10.72
C TYR A 71 4.31 6.33 11.69
N PHE A 72 4.19 7.56 11.20
CA PHE A 72 4.21 8.74 12.05
C PHE A 72 3.07 8.72 13.06
N SER A 73 1.85 8.32 12.68
CA SER A 73 0.72 8.25 13.61
C SER A 73 0.95 7.27 14.77
N LEU A 74 1.78 6.24 14.57
CA LEU A 74 2.05 5.19 15.57
C LEU A 74 3.16 5.59 16.54
N PHE A 75 4.21 6.25 16.01
CA PHE A 75 5.43 6.53 16.76
C PHE A 75 5.58 8.00 17.17
N TYR A 76 4.82 8.92 16.58
CA TYR A 76 4.79 10.31 17.01
C TYR A 76 4.00 10.44 18.33
N PRO A 77 4.58 11.07 19.36
CA PRO A 77 3.93 11.20 20.66
C PRO A 77 2.72 12.14 20.57
N TYR A 78 1.52 11.56 20.52
CA TYR A 78 0.30 12.30 20.80
C TYR A 78 0.29 12.64 22.29
N GLN A 79 0.33 13.92 22.63
CA GLN A 79 0.25 14.42 24.02
C GLN A 79 1.31 13.81 24.97
N GLY A 80 2.52 13.52 24.48
CA GLY A 80 3.64 13.00 25.30
C GLY A 80 3.59 11.49 25.59
N LYS A 81 2.70 10.73 24.95
CA LYS A 81 2.65 9.26 25.03
C LYS A 81 3.04 8.65 23.67
N SER A 82 4.31 8.28 23.50
CA SER A 82 4.78 7.48 22.37
C SER A 82 4.63 5.99 22.66
N ILE A 83 4.21 5.19 21.68
CA ILE A 83 4.15 3.74 21.87
C ILE A 83 5.58 3.17 21.74
N PRO A 84 6.11 2.48 22.77
CA PRO A 84 7.45 1.90 22.69
C PRO A 84 7.47 0.78 21.64
N HIS A 85 8.31 0.93 20.61
CA HIS A 85 8.48 -0.01 19.49
C HIS A 85 8.58 -1.47 19.98
N ARG A 86 9.29 -1.69 21.08
CA ARG A 86 9.52 -3.02 21.67
C ARG A 86 8.26 -3.71 22.21
N LYS A 87 7.23 -2.96 22.61
CA LYS A 87 5.94 -3.53 23.07
C LYS A 87 5.02 -3.87 21.90
N LEU A 88 5.13 -3.14 20.79
CA LEU A 88 4.28 -3.32 19.61
C LEU A 88 4.69 -4.55 18.78
N PHE A 89 5.99 -4.82 18.69
CA PHE A 89 6.53 -6.00 18.00
C PHE A 89 6.80 -7.19 18.92
N GLN A 90 6.37 -7.14 20.19
CA GLN A 90 6.58 -8.23 21.14
C GLN A 90 5.75 -9.49 20.77
N SER A 91 4.65 -9.33 20.03
CA SER A 91 3.75 -10.42 19.62
C SER A 91 3.73 -10.70 18.11
N SER A 92 4.49 -9.94 17.30
CA SER A 92 4.53 -10.12 15.84
C SER A 92 5.51 -11.21 15.37
N SER A 93 6.09 -11.98 16.28
CA SER A 93 6.82 -13.22 15.95
C SER A 93 5.82 -14.35 15.65
N PHE A 94 5.08 -14.21 14.55
CA PHE A 94 4.58 -15.37 13.79
C PHE A 94 5.59 -15.65 12.66
N ALA A 95 6.84 -15.86 13.06
CA ALA A 95 7.79 -16.54 12.20
C ALA A 95 7.35 -18.00 12.19
N SER A 96 7.08 -18.51 10.99
CA SER A 96 6.95 -19.93 10.72
C SER A 96 8.08 -20.70 11.40
N SER A 97 7.79 -21.34 12.54
CA SER A 97 8.58 -22.44 13.06
C SER A 97 7.61 -23.51 13.54
N SER A 98 7.29 -24.40 12.61
CA SER A 98 7.07 -25.79 12.96
C SER A 98 8.22 -26.24 13.86
N THR A 99 8.00 -26.34 15.17
CA THR A 99 8.80 -27.13 16.10
C THR A 99 7.93 -27.38 17.34
N SER A 100 7.30 -28.55 17.32
CA SER A 100 7.00 -29.43 18.45
C SER A 100 7.05 -28.83 19.86
N HIS A 101 5.88 -28.88 20.51
CA HIS A 101 5.70 -29.22 21.92
C HIS A 101 6.96 -29.78 22.61
N CYS A 102 7.49 -29.05 23.59
CA CYS A 102 7.86 -29.63 24.88
C CYS A 102 8.14 -28.52 25.90
N SER A 103 7.29 -28.42 26.94
CA SER A 103 7.79 -28.24 28.31
C SER A 103 6.66 -28.46 29.32
N ARG A 104 6.82 -29.56 30.05
CA ARG A 104 6.12 -29.95 31.28
C ARG A 104 6.54 -28.99 32.42
N PRO A 105 5.65 -28.63 33.35
CA PRO A 105 6.08 -28.15 34.66
C PRO A 105 6.29 -29.35 35.61
N GLY A 106 7.48 -29.41 36.19
CA GLY A 106 7.79 -30.12 37.43
C GLY A 106 8.31 -29.12 38.44
#